data_AF-A0A2N2G1C4-F1
#
_entry.id   AF-A0A2N2G1C4-F1
#
_cell.length_a   1.000
_cell.length_b   1.000
_cell.length_c   1.000
_cell.angle_alpha   90.00
_cell.angle_beta   90.00
_cell.angle_gamma   90.00
#
_symmetry.space_group_name_H-M   'P 1'
#
loop_
_entity.id
_entity.type
_entity.pdbx_description
1 polymer ?
#
loop_
_entity_poly.entity_id
_entity_poly.type
_entity_poly.pdbx_seq_one_letter_code
_entity_poly.pdbx_strand_id
1 'polypeptide(L)'
;VPIPFNAKGDYAKCLISVENLSDEEPTSYMEDEELDILVELGAITPEEAEQCQQFTISPKVRIAPMMLIKGDILVKPYTLKK
;
A
#
# COMPACT_ATOMS: atom_id res chain seq x y z
N VAL A 1 12.28 10.85 -5.96
CA VAL A 1 12.66 9.41 -5.98
C VAL A 1 12.04 8.78 -7.21
N PRO A 2 12.78 8.01 -8.03
CA PRO A 2 12.21 7.42 -9.23
C PRO A 2 11.32 6.22 -8.87
N ILE A 3 10.03 6.49 -8.64
CA ILE A 3 8.99 5.47 -8.56
C ILE A 3 8.28 5.48 -9.92
N PRO A 4 8.28 4.37 -10.68
CA PRO A 4 7.51 4.26 -11.90
C PRO A 4 6.04 4.62 -11.63
N PHE A 5 5.46 5.47 -12.47
CA PHE A 5 4.03 5.76 -12.43
C PHE A 5 3.38 5.03 -13.60
N ASN A 6 2.55 4.04 -13.32
CA ASN A 6 1.83 3.32 -14.36
C ASN A 6 0.33 3.33 -14.06
N ALA A 7 -0.38 4.28 -14.66
CA ALA A 7 -1.83 4.41 -14.54
C ALA A 7 -2.62 3.41 -15.41
N LYS A 8 -1.96 2.44 -16.06
CA LYS A 8 -2.60 1.52 -17.03
C LYS A 8 -2.23 0.05 -16.77
N GLY A 9 -2.51 -0.45 -15.57
CA GLY A 9 -2.74 -1.87 -15.33
C GLY A 9 -1.55 -2.72 -14.84
N ASP A 10 -0.34 -2.16 -14.69
CA ASP A 10 0.77 -2.87 -14.03
C ASP A 10 1.26 -2.02 -12.84
N TYR A 11 0.54 -2.18 -11.72
CA TYR A 11 0.83 -1.53 -10.44
C TYR A 11 2.01 -2.18 -9.69
N ALA A 12 2.51 -3.33 -10.14
CA ALA A 12 3.65 -4.02 -9.51
C ALA A 12 4.91 -3.15 -9.43
N LYS A 13 5.07 -2.23 -10.40
CA LYS A 13 6.20 -1.30 -10.47
C LYS A 13 6.00 -0.04 -9.62
N CYS A 14 4.80 0.18 -9.11
CA CYS A 14 4.41 1.36 -8.33
C CYS A 14 4.25 1.03 -6.85
N LEU A 15 4.64 -0.17 -6.42
CA LEU A 15 4.54 -0.61 -5.04
C LEU A 15 5.57 0.11 -4.18
N ILE A 16 5.09 0.59 -3.04
CA ILE A 16 5.89 1.27 -2.04
C ILE A 16 5.64 0.67 -0.68
N SER A 17 6.67 0.61 0.14
CA SER A 17 6.52 0.37 1.57
C SER A 17 6.44 1.70 2.29
N VAL A 18 5.45 1.82 3.17
CA VAL A 18 5.12 3.03 3.90
C VAL A 18 5.26 2.76 5.39
N GLU A 19 6.04 3.59 6.05
CA GLU A 19 6.16 3.61 7.51
C GLU A 19 5.77 5.01 7.99
N ASN A 20 4.81 5.10 8.91
CA ASN A 20 4.46 6.39 9.51
C ASN A 20 5.56 6.78 10.50
N LEU A 21 6.01 8.03 10.46
CA LEU A 21 7.03 8.54 11.39
C LEU A 21 6.41 9.15 12.65
N SER A 22 5.09 9.38 12.65
CA SER A 22 4.34 9.82 13.83
C SER A 22 3.85 8.63 14.66
N ASP A 23 3.79 8.81 15.98
CA ASP A 23 3.25 7.82 16.94
C ASP A 23 1.73 7.62 16.84
N GLU A 24 1.03 8.39 16.01
CA GLU A 24 -0.38 8.19 15.72
C GLU A 24 -0.55 7.13 14.63
N GLU A 25 -1.22 6.03 14.97
CA GLU A 25 -1.59 5.01 13.98
C GLU A 25 -2.47 5.65 12.90
N PRO A 26 -2.06 5.61 11.63
CA PRO A 26 -2.84 6.22 10.57
C PRO A 26 -4.07 5.35 10.33
N THR A 27 -5.20 5.74 10.93
CA THR A 27 -6.51 5.22 10.52
C THR A 27 -6.74 5.63 9.07
N SER A 28 -6.60 4.67 8.16
CA SER A 28 -6.81 4.89 6.73
C SER A 28 -8.01 4.08 6.31
N TYR A 29 -9.09 4.78 5.92
CA TYR A 29 -10.09 4.20 5.05
C TYR A 29 -9.40 3.86 3.72
N MET A 30 -9.29 2.58 3.40
CA MET A 30 -8.77 2.12 2.12
C MET A 30 -9.92 1.75 1.21
N GLU A 31 -9.71 1.92 -0.09
CA GLU A 31 -10.63 1.43 -1.08
C GLU A 31 -10.38 -0.07 -1.30
N ASP A 32 -11.45 -0.87 -1.33
CA ASP A 32 -11.38 -2.32 -1.52
C ASP A 32 -10.60 -2.70 -2.79
N GLU A 33 -10.65 -1.84 -3.82
CA GLU A 33 -9.92 -2.01 -5.08
C GLU A 33 -8.38 -2.00 -4.88
N GLU A 34 -7.83 -1.18 -3.98
CA GLU A 34 -6.37 -1.19 -3.71
C GLU A 34 -5.95 -2.51 -3.07
N LEU A 35 -6.75 -3.03 -2.14
CA LEU A 35 -6.47 -4.28 -1.44
C LEU A 35 -6.53 -5.48 -2.37
N ASP A 36 -7.55 -5.56 -3.23
CA ASP A 36 -7.68 -6.62 -4.23
C ASP A 36 -6.47 -6.68 -5.17
N ILE A 37 -6.01 -5.51 -5.64
CA ILE A 37 -4.81 -5.43 -6.49
C ILE A 37 -3.56 -5.89 -5.72
N LEU A 38 -3.41 -5.48 -4.46
CA LEU A 38 -2.25 -5.90 -3.64
C LEU A 38 -2.24 -7.42 -3.42
N VAL A 39 -3.41 -8.05 -3.25
CA VAL A 39 -3.56 -9.51 -3.15
C VAL A 39 -3.26 -10.18 -4.49
N GLU A 40 -3.82 -9.68 -5.60
CA GLU A 40 -3.59 -10.22 -6.95
C GLU A 40 -2.10 -10.17 -7.34
N LEU A 41 -1.41 -9.10 -6.95
CA LEU A 41 0.03 -8.94 -7.15
C LEU A 41 0.88 -9.81 -6.22
N GLY A 42 0.28 -10.41 -5.18
CA GLY A 42 1.00 -11.15 -4.14
C GLY A 42 1.83 -10.26 -3.21
N ALA A 43 1.51 -8.97 -3.12
CA ALA A 43 2.15 -8.04 -2.19
C ALA A 43 1.68 -8.28 -0.74
N ILE A 44 0.42 -8.70 -0.56
CA ILE A 44 -0.20 -9.11 0.70
C ILE A 44 -1.00 -10.39 0.49
N THR A 45 -1.31 -11.09 1.59
CA THR A 45 -2.21 -12.24 1.58
C THR A 45 -3.68 -11.81 1.72
N PRO A 46 -4.65 -12.65 1.27
CA PRO A 46 -6.07 -12.38 1.49
C PRO A 46 -6.44 -12.20 2.97
N GLU A 47 -5.80 -12.95 3.86
CA GLU A 47 -6.00 -12.85 5.31
C GLU A 47 -5.52 -11.49 5.86
N GLU A 48 -4.39 -10.98 5.36
CA GLU A 48 -3.90 -9.64 5.71
C GLU A 48 -4.84 -8.55 5.18
N ALA A 49 -5.40 -8.72 3.98
CA ALA A 49 -6.38 -7.79 3.42
C ALA A 49 -7.65 -7.73 4.27
N GLU A 50 -8.16 -8.89 4.70
CA GLU A 50 -9.33 -8.99 5.59
C GLU A 50 -9.05 -8.34 6.96
N GLN A 51 -7.87 -8.56 7.54
CA GLN A 51 -7.46 -7.88 8.77
C GLN A 51 -7.35 -6.37 8.61
N CYS A 52 -6.83 -5.90 7.46
CA CYS A 52 -6.77 -4.47 7.16
C CYS A 52 -8.15 -3.83 7.12
N GLN A 53 -9.13 -4.50 6.51
CA GLN A 53 -10.53 -4.06 6.49
C GLN A 53 -11.15 -4.11 7.89
N GLN A 54 -10.99 -5.23 8.61
CA GLN A 54 -11.65 -5.46 9.90
C GLN A 54 -11.14 -4.52 10.99
N PHE A 55 -9.83 -4.29 11.06
CA PHE A 55 -9.20 -3.45 12.08
C PHE A 55 -8.96 -2.01 11.62
N THR A 56 -9.37 -1.65 10.39
CA THR A 56 -9.11 -0.32 9.80
C THR A 56 -7.63 0.06 9.86
N ILE A 57 -6.75 -0.93 9.67
CA ILE A 57 -5.31 -0.77 9.66
C ILE A 57 -4.80 -0.65 8.23
N SER A 58 -3.79 0.18 8.02
CA SER A 58 -3.17 0.31 6.70
C SER A 58 -2.06 -0.74 6.54
N PRO A 59 -2.00 -1.47 5.39
CA PRO A 59 -0.93 -2.40 5.10
C PRO A 59 0.37 -1.63 4.90
N LYS A 60 1.48 -2.31 5.23
CA LYS A 60 2.83 -1.74 5.08
C LYS A 60 3.23 -1.52 3.63
N VAL A 61 2.55 -2.16 2.68
CA VAL A 61 2.77 -2.04 1.24
C VAL A 61 1.55 -1.40 0.61
N ARG A 62 1.76 -0.35 -0.19
CA ARG A 62 0.71 0.43 -0.86
C ARG A 62 1.04 0.72 -2.31
N ILE A 63 0.02 1.10 -3.07
CA ILE A 63 0.16 1.53 -4.46
C ILE A 63 0.36 3.05 -4.45
N ALA A 64 1.56 3.51 -4.81
CA ALA A 64 1.93 4.94 -4.76
C ALA A 64 0.91 5.89 -5.43
N PRO A 65 0.34 5.61 -6.63
CA PRO A 65 -0.64 6.51 -7.25
C PRO A 65 -2.03 6.51 -6.58
N MET A 66 -2.36 5.53 -5.72
CA MET A 66 -3.66 5.42 -5.04
C MET A 66 -3.62 5.95 -3.60
N MET A 67 -2.42 6.21 -3.06
CA MET A 67 -2.26 6.65 -1.69
C MET A 67 -2.33 8.18 -1.54
N LEU A 68 -3.17 8.66 -0.62
CA LEU A 68 -3.13 10.04 -0.13
C LEU A 68 -2.09 10.19 0.99
N ILE A 69 -1.22 11.20 0.85
CA ILE A 69 -0.19 11.50 1.84
C ILE A 69 -0.83 12.24 3.02
N LYS A 70 -0.69 11.69 4.23
CA LYS A 70 -1.10 12.31 5.49
C LYS A 70 0.07 12.29 6.48
N GLY A 71 0.50 13.46 6.94
CA GLY A 71 1.60 13.59 7.89
C GLY A 71 2.97 13.24 7.30
N ASP A 72 3.95 13.03 8.19
CA ASP A 72 5.31 12.68 7.83
C ASP A 72 5.46 11.16 7.72
N ILE A 73 5.76 10.68 6.51
CA ILE A 73 5.89 9.25 6.21
C ILE A 73 7.24 8.95 5.59
N LEU A 74 7.77 7.78 5.92
CA LEU A 74 8.93 7.19 5.26
C LEU A 74 8.48 6.25 4.16
N VAL A 75 8.86 6.57 2.92
CA VAL A 75 8.51 5.77 1.74
C VAL A 75 9.75 5.08 1.19
N LYS A 76 9.68 3.76 1.03
CA LYS A 76 10.72 2.94 0.40
C LYS A 76 10.16 2.23 -0.83
N PRO A 77 10.90 2.15 -1.96
CA PRO A 77 10.48 1.34 -3.09
C PRO A 77 10.28 -0.12 -2.67
N TYR A 78 9.16 -0.73 -3.04
CA TYR A 78 8.90 -2.14 -2.77
C TYR A 78 8.98 -2.93 -4.07
N THR A 79 9.70 -4.04 -4.05
CA THR A 79 9.81 -4.95 -5.20
C THR A 79 9.37 -6.32 -4.75
N LEU A 80 8.41 -6.90 -5.46
CA LEU A 80 7.95 -8.26 -5.22
C LEU A 80 9.14 -9.21 -5.39
N LYS A 81 9.51 -9.92 -4.32
CA LYS A 81 10.45 -11.03 -4.42
C LYS A 81 9.68 -12.20 -5.01
N LYS A 82 9.90 -12.46 -6.30
CA LYS A 82 9.48 -13.70 -6.96
C LYS A 82 10.06 -14.92 -6.27
#